data_AF-A0A7C4QEE0-F1
#
_entry.id   AF-A0A7C4QEE0-F1
#
_cell.length_a   1.000
_cell.length_b   1.000
_cell.length_c   1.000
_cell.angle_alpha   90.00
_cell.angle_beta   90.00
_cell.angle_gamma   90.00
#
_symmetry.space_group_name_H-M   'P 1'
#
loop_
_entity.id
_entity.type
_entity.pdbx_description
1 polymer ?
#
loop_
_entity_poly.entity_id
_entity_poly.type
_entity_poly.pdbx_seq_one_letter_code
_entity_poly.pdbx_strand_id
1 'polypeptide(L)'
;MTRVLVTIHGTGRIEEDFWVSQQAALAQHLGAPPHLHPVWWGDLIDAGARLPAVRDRMTARIHAVAQDWLGRPSRYAHRLVERASDKLHDFVNGTAGVVAYFVPDQKQVVIRERLSRTLTDLTARGHEIVLVAESLGSVVAFDVLSREAERFRLAAWVTVGCPLRLLVRTGQRRADLGAINTRTVRQWLNLHAPFDPIAAPVAPAFPGYPVRDERIDGSGGLFEAHANYWANPRSTALIAGTLHA
;
A
#
# COMPACT_ATOMS: atom_id res chain seq x y z
N MET A 1 11.31 -4.93 24.98
CA MET A 1 11.94 -4.29 23.78
C MET A 1 10.97 -3.26 23.26
N THR A 2 11.46 -2.08 22.88
CA THR A 2 10.61 -1.00 22.37
C THR A 2 10.35 -1.23 20.89
N ARG A 3 9.07 -1.35 20.51
CA ARG A 3 8.67 -1.40 19.11
C ARG A 3 8.63 0.00 18.51
N VAL A 4 9.08 0.10 17.27
CA VAL A 4 9.03 1.32 16.47
C VAL A 4 8.16 1.09 15.25
N LEU A 5 7.45 2.14 14.84
CA LEU A 5 6.63 2.12 13.65
C LEU A 5 7.45 2.66 12.48
N VAL A 6 7.50 1.93 11.37
CA VAL A 6 8.01 2.45 10.09
C VAL A 6 6.82 2.56 9.16
N THR A 7 6.60 3.73 8.55
CA THR A 7 5.51 3.93 7.59
C THR A 7 6.08 4.26 6.21
N ILE A 8 5.51 3.65 5.17
CA ILE A 8 5.84 3.96 3.77
C ILE A 8 4.54 4.11 2.97
N HIS A 9 4.34 5.29 2.38
CA HIS A 9 3.17 5.59 1.53
C HIS A 9 3.45 5.25 0.05
N GLY A 10 2.41 5.25 -0.78
CA GLY A 10 2.51 4.82 -2.18
C GLY A 10 2.56 5.93 -3.24
N THR A 11 2.37 7.19 -2.88
CA THR A 11 2.09 8.25 -3.86
C THR A 11 3.05 9.41 -3.72
N GLY A 12 3.84 9.71 -4.75
CA GLY A 12 4.86 10.76 -4.68
C GLY A 12 4.35 12.21 -4.61
N ARG A 13 3.03 12.43 -4.69
CA ARG A 13 2.40 13.77 -4.49
C ARG A 13 2.07 14.09 -3.03
N ILE A 14 2.42 13.20 -2.12
CA ILE A 14 2.12 13.39 -0.71
C ILE A 14 3.21 14.25 -0.06
N GLU A 15 2.77 15.20 0.76
CA GLU A 15 3.61 16.11 1.53
C GLU A 15 4.53 15.34 2.49
N GLU A 16 5.68 15.92 2.83
CA GLU A 16 6.71 15.28 3.69
C GLU A 16 6.16 14.90 5.09
N ASP A 17 5.08 15.53 5.52
CA ASP A 17 4.44 15.41 6.82
C ASP A 17 3.20 14.50 6.83
N PHE A 18 2.98 13.68 5.79
CA PHE A 18 1.82 12.77 5.69
C PHE A 18 1.60 11.89 6.92
N TRP A 19 2.71 11.53 7.55
CA TRP A 19 2.76 10.68 8.73
C TRP A 19 2.22 11.37 9.99
N VAL A 20 2.10 12.70 10.03
CA VAL A 20 1.57 13.46 11.17
C VAL A 20 0.14 13.03 11.48
N SER A 21 -0.70 12.94 10.45
CA SER A 21 -2.08 12.47 10.60
C SER A 21 -2.16 11.01 11.07
N GLN A 22 -1.27 10.15 10.55
CA GLN A 22 -1.16 8.74 10.93
C GLN A 22 -0.74 8.60 12.41
N GLN A 23 0.25 9.37 12.83
CA GLN A 23 0.75 9.37 14.20
C GLN A 23 -0.32 9.86 15.17
N ALA A 24 -1.04 10.94 14.83
CA ALA A 24 -2.13 11.47 15.64
C ALA A 24 -3.26 10.45 15.79
N ALA A 25 -3.65 9.77 14.70
CA ALA A 25 -4.68 8.75 14.73
C ALA A 25 -4.28 7.54 15.60
N LEU A 26 -3.01 7.12 15.55
CA LEU A 26 -2.50 6.05 16.42
C LEU A 26 -2.40 6.49 17.89
N ALA A 27 -2.01 7.74 18.14
CA ALA A 27 -1.90 8.27 19.50
C ALA A 27 -3.24 8.20 20.26
N GLN A 28 -4.37 8.35 19.57
CA GLN A 28 -5.70 8.20 20.16
C GLN A 28 -5.96 6.80 20.73
N HIS A 29 -5.33 5.76 20.16
CA HIS A 29 -5.45 4.38 20.66
C HIS A 29 -4.35 3.99 21.64
N LEU A 30 -3.15 4.56 21.47
CA LEU A 30 -1.97 4.22 22.28
C LEU A 30 -1.85 5.07 23.56
N GLY A 31 -2.61 6.17 23.66
CA GLY A 31 -2.50 7.15 24.74
C GLY A 31 -1.29 8.09 24.64
N ALA A 32 -0.37 7.81 23.71
CA ALA A 32 0.78 8.65 23.38
C ALA A 32 1.20 8.45 21.90
N PRO A 33 1.84 9.45 21.27
CA PRO A 33 2.37 9.28 19.91
C PRO A 33 3.40 8.14 19.83
N PRO A 34 3.27 7.19 18.88
CA PRO A 34 4.28 6.15 18.70
C PRO A 34 5.59 6.72 18.16
N HIS A 35 6.69 6.04 18.44
CA HIS A 35 7.97 6.32 17.80
C HIS A 35 7.88 5.89 16.33
N LEU A 36 7.72 6.87 15.44
CA LEU A 36 7.40 6.69 14.03
C LEU A 36 8.57 7.17 13.16
N HIS A 37 8.98 6.33 12.21
CA HIS A 37 9.98 6.65 11.18
C HIS A 37 9.31 6.62 9.79
N PRO A 38 9.07 7.78 9.16
CA PRO A 38 8.50 7.82 7.83
C PRO A 38 9.58 7.53 6.77
N VAL A 39 9.24 6.69 5.80
CA VAL A 39 10.02 6.51 4.57
C VAL A 39 9.29 7.27 3.46
N TRP A 40 9.67 8.53 3.30
CA TRP A 40 9.12 9.43 2.29
C TRP A 40 9.93 9.36 0.98
N TRP A 41 9.23 9.49 -0.13
CA TRP A 41 9.81 9.43 -1.47
C TRP A 41 9.08 10.31 -2.48
N GLY A 42 8.35 11.33 -1.99
CA GLY A 42 7.72 12.33 -2.84
C GLY A 42 8.72 13.08 -3.72
N ASP A 43 9.91 13.35 -3.19
CA ASP A 43 11.05 13.97 -3.90
C ASP A 43 11.52 13.19 -5.14
N LEU A 44 11.27 11.89 -5.22
CA LEU A 44 11.72 11.07 -6.34
C LEU A 44 10.75 11.10 -7.52
N ILE A 45 9.46 11.30 -7.27
CA ILE A 45 8.45 11.36 -8.32
C ILE A 45 8.14 12.83 -8.60
N ASP A 46 8.75 13.36 -9.66
CA ASP A 46 8.36 14.63 -10.26
C ASP A 46 6.94 14.49 -10.82
N ALA A 47 5.95 14.74 -9.97
CA ALA A 47 4.56 14.50 -10.25
C ALA A 47 3.94 15.61 -11.14
N GLY A 48 4.73 16.19 -12.04
CA GLY A 48 4.33 17.11 -13.11
C GLY A 48 4.55 16.57 -14.52
N ALA A 49 5.30 15.47 -14.70
CA ALA A 49 5.51 14.87 -16.02
C ALA A 49 4.22 14.16 -16.48
N ARG A 50 3.42 14.83 -17.31
CA ARG A 50 2.32 14.20 -18.07
C ARG A 50 2.94 13.05 -18.87
N LEU A 51 2.54 11.80 -18.60
CA LEU A 51 2.90 10.61 -19.40
C LEU A 51 1.68 10.18 -20.25
N PRO A 52 1.47 10.72 -21.47
CA PRO A 52 0.26 10.48 -22.25
C PRO A 52 0.13 9.01 -22.70
N ALA A 53 1.23 8.36 -23.06
CA ALA A 53 1.21 6.98 -23.57
C ALA A 53 0.84 5.93 -22.50
N VAL A 54 1.13 6.24 -21.23
CA VAL A 54 0.77 5.40 -20.08
C VAL A 54 -0.71 5.58 -19.74
N ARG A 55 -1.20 6.82 -19.81
CA ARG A 55 -2.61 7.20 -19.63
C ARG A 55 -3.51 6.38 -20.55
N ASP A 56 -3.22 6.38 -21.85
CA ASP A 56 -4.11 5.76 -22.84
C ASP A 56 -4.18 4.22 -22.69
N ARG A 57 -3.07 3.58 -22.29
CA ARG A 57 -3.02 2.12 -22.07
C ARG A 57 -3.73 1.68 -20.80
N MET A 58 -3.71 2.51 -19.76
CA MET A 58 -4.34 2.21 -18.47
C MET A 58 -5.85 2.46 -18.52
N THR A 59 -6.28 3.55 -19.15
CA THR A 59 -7.69 3.85 -19.42
C THR A 59 -8.35 2.71 -20.21
N ALA A 60 -7.66 2.16 -21.22
CA ALA A 60 -8.15 0.98 -21.96
C ALA A 60 -8.32 -0.27 -21.07
N ARG A 61 -7.38 -0.55 -20.16
CA ARG A 61 -7.45 -1.70 -19.24
C ARG A 61 -8.54 -1.55 -18.18
N ILE A 62 -8.70 -0.34 -17.66
CA ILE A 62 -9.74 0.02 -16.71
C ILE A 62 -11.11 -0.10 -17.33
N HIS A 63 -11.28 0.36 -18.58
CA HIS A 63 -12.50 0.15 -19.33
C HIS A 63 -12.79 -1.34 -19.51
N ALA A 64 -11.77 -2.16 -19.81
CA ALA A 64 -11.96 -3.61 -19.94
C ALA A 64 -12.41 -4.25 -18.61
N VAL A 65 -11.81 -3.88 -17.48
CA VAL A 65 -12.21 -4.38 -16.15
C VAL A 65 -13.61 -3.90 -15.76
N ALA A 66 -13.93 -2.63 -16.00
CA ALA A 66 -15.26 -2.08 -15.72
C ALA A 66 -16.35 -2.72 -16.59
N GLN A 67 -16.04 -3.03 -17.86
CA GLN A 67 -16.95 -3.74 -18.75
C GLN A 67 -17.15 -5.21 -18.33
N ASP A 68 -16.10 -5.87 -17.87
CA ASP A 68 -16.17 -7.24 -17.33
C ASP A 68 -16.99 -7.29 -16.04
N TRP A 69 -16.87 -6.27 -15.19
CA TRP A 69 -17.63 -6.16 -13.94
C TRP A 69 -19.12 -5.82 -14.12
N LEU A 70 -19.47 -4.99 -15.12
CA LEU A 70 -20.81 -4.41 -15.22
C LEU A 70 -21.81 -5.21 -16.07
N GLY A 71 -21.38 -6.24 -16.80
CA GLY A 71 -22.26 -7.17 -17.52
C GLY A 71 -23.30 -6.50 -18.44
N ARG A 72 -22.98 -6.39 -19.74
CA ARG A 72 -23.79 -5.80 -20.84
C ARG A 72 -24.19 -4.32 -20.69
N PRO A 73 -24.16 -3.54 -21.80
CA PRO A 73 -24.27 -2.09 -21.74
C PRO A 73 -25.72 -1.63 -21.58
N SER A 74 -26.06 -1.13 -20.39
CA SER A 74 -27.24 -0.27 -20.21
C SER A 74 -26.83 1.18 -20.52
N ARG A 75 -27.66 1.92 -21.28
CA ARG A 75 -27.41 3.36 -21.57
C ARG A 75 -27.35 4.22 -20.30
N TYR A 76 -27.91 3.74 -19.19
CA TYR A 76 -27.82 4.38 -17.88
C TYR A 76 -26.47 4.13 -17.20
N ALA A 77 -25.83 2.99 -17.47
CA ALA A 77 -24.49 2.68 -17.00
C ALA A 77 -23.44 3.62 -17.62
N HIS A 78 -23.66 4.15 -18.83
CA HIS A 78 -22.65 4.96 -19.51
C HIS A 78 -22.25 6.24 -18.75
N ARG A 79 -23.20 6.98 -18.15
CA ARG A 79 -22.89 8.20 -17.37
C ARG A 79 -22.27 7.88 -16.00
N LEU A 80 -22.65 6.74 -15.42
CA LEU A 80 -22.06 6.24 -14.17
C LEU A 80 -20.63 5.75 -14.41
N VAL A 81 -20.40 5.08 -15.54
CA VAL A 81 -19.08 4.66 -16.03
C VAL A 81 -18.25 5.85 -16.42
N GLU A 82 -18.79 6.89 -17.06
CA GLU A 82 -18.06 8.12 -17.37
C GLU A 82 -17.64 8.85 -16.10
N ARG A 83 -18.53 9.05 -15.12
CA ARG A 83 -18.16 9.67 -13.84
C ARG A 83 -17.20 8.81 -13.02
N ALA A 84 -17.39 7.49 -13.02
CA ALA A 84 -16.46 6.57 -12.38
C ALA A 84 -15.12 6.54 -13.12
N SER A 85 -15.13 6.63 -14.44
CA SER A 85 -13.95 6.71 -15.30
C SER A 85 -13.24 8.03 -15.13
N ASP A 86 -13.92 9.17 -14.99
CA ASP A 86 -13.33 10.48 -14.75
C ASP A 86 -12.72 10.54 -13.35
N LYS A 87 -13.42 10.06 -12.32
CA LYS A 87 -12.84 9.93 -10.96
C LYS A 87 -11.69 8.93 -10.93
N LEU A 88 -11.79 7.84 -11.67
CA LEU A 88 -10.71 6.87 -11.84
C LEU A 88 -9.58 7.44 -12.68
N HIS A 89 -9.85 8.35 -13.60
CA HIS A 89 -8.88 9.05 -14.44
C HIS A 89 -8.17 10.13 -13.63
N ASP A 90 -8.84 10.79 -12.67
CA ASP A 90 -8.22 11.67 -11.68
C ASP A 90 -7.43 10.88 -10.64
N PHE A 91 -7.95 9.72 -10.20
CA PHE A 91 -7.22 8.76 -9.40
C PHE A 91 -6.01 8.23 -10.16
N VAL A 92 -6.12 7.89 -11.44
CA VAL A 92 -5.07 7.39 -12.36
C VAL A 92 -4.07 8.47 -12.74
N ASN A 93 -4.50 9.72 -12.87
CA ASN A 93 -3.60 10.85 -13.06
C ASN A 93 -2.87 11.24 -11.76
N GLY A 94 -3.51 11.04 -10.59
CA GLY A 94 -2.87 11.07 -9.28
C GLY A 94 -1.98 9.84 -9.02
N THR A 95 -2.33 8.70 -9.63
CA THR A 95 -1.62 7.41 -9.59
C THR A 95 -0.87 7.12 -10.89
N ALA A 96 -0.46 8.14 -11.64
CA ALA A 96 0.55 8.00 -12.68
C ALA A 96 1.84 7.43 -12.07
N GLY A 97 2.03 7.60 -10.75
CA GLY A 97 3.01 6.92 -9.92
C GLY A 97 2.87 5.39 -9.83
N VAL A 98 1.64 4.84 -9.89
CA VAL A 98 1.40 3.37 -9.91
C VAL A 98 1.98 2.77 -11.17
N VAL A 99 1.75 3.36 -12.34
CA VAL A 99 2.39 2.89 -13.57
C VAL A 99 3.86 3.26 -13.65
N ALA A 100 4.28 4.41 -13.11
CA ALA A 100 5.71 4.75 -13.03
C ALA A 100 6.50 3.74 -12.19
N TYR A 101 5.92 3.15 -11.14
CA TYR A 101 6.54 2.04 -10.40
C TYR A 101 6.62 0.73 -11.21
N PHE A 102 5.92 0.61 -12.33
CA PHE A 102 6.04 -0.55 -13.22
C PHE A 102 6.97 -0.33 -14.40
N VAL A 103 7.48 0.89 -14.60
CA VAL A 103 8.59 1.15 -15.52
C VAL A 103 9.87 1.01 -14.70
N PRO A 104 10.78 0.05 -15.02
CA PRO A 104 12.08 -0.05 -14.37
C PRO A 104 12.78 1.31 -14.43
N ASP A 105 12.84 1.98 -13.29
CA ASP A 105 13.37 3.32 -13.17
C ASP A 105 14.35 3.34 -11.98
N GLN A 106 15.40 4.14 -12.08
CA GLN A 106 16.37 4.37 -11.01
C GLN A 106 15.68 4.73 -9.69
N LYS A 107 14.52 5.40 -9.76
CA LYS A 107 13.68 5.73 -8.60
C LYS A 107 13.33 4.52 -7.75
N GLN A 108 12.97 3.38 -8.36
CA GLN A 108 12.64 2.15 -7.63
C GLN A 108 13.82 1.64 -6.81
N VAL A 109 15.04 1.78 -7.32
CA VAL A 109 16.25 1.41 -6.60
C VAL A 109 16.42 2.32 -5.38
N VAL A 110 16.31 3.64 -5.57
CA VAL A 110 16.48 4.62 -4.49
C VAL A 110 15.47 4.41 -3.37
N ILE A 111 14.18 4.18 -3.68
CA ILE A 111 13.16 4.00 -2.63
C ILE A 111 13.38 2.71 -1.85
N ARG A 112 13.68 1.61 -2.56
CA ARG A 112 13.99 0.32 -1.92
C ARG A 112 15.23 0.44 -1.02
N GLU A 113 16.24 1.17 -1.47
CA GLU A 113 17.43 1.44 -0.67
C GLU A 113 17.12 2.28 0.57
N ARG A 114 16.28 3.33 0.44
CA ARG A 114 15.83 4.14 1.59
C ARG A 114 15.09 3.29 2.62
N LEU A 115 14.16 2.43 2.18
CA LEU A 115 13.45 1.52 3.07
C LEU A 115 14.41 0.53 3.73
N SER A 116 15.24 -0.18 2.95
CA SER A 116 16.21 -1.16 3.47
C SER A 116 17.18 -0.54 4.47
N ARG A 117 17.70 0.66 4.18
CA ARG A 117 18.58 1.42 5.09
C ARG A 117 17.89 1.77 6.41
N THR A 118 16.65 2.25 6.34
CA THR A 118 15.85 2.58 7.53
C THR A 118 15.62 1.35 8.40
N LEU A 119 15.20 0.23 7.80
CA LEU A 119 14.97 -1.03 8.52
C LEU A 119 16.27 -1.59 9.12
N THR A 120 17.39 -1.46 8.40
CA THR A 120 18.71 -1.90 8.87
C THR A 120 19.18 -1.09 10.08
N ASP A 121 19.11 0.24 10.02
CA ASP A 121 19.52 1.12 11.12
C ASP A 121 18.70 0.86 12.39
N LEU A 122 17.37 0.77 12.27
CA LEU A 122 16.51 0.47 13.42
C LEU A 122 16.77 -0.91 14.01
N THR A 123 17.03 -1.90 13.16
CA THR A 123 17.41 -3.25 13.59
C THR A 123 18.76 -3.23 14.35
N ALA A 124 19.75 -2.49 13.85
CA ALA A 124 21.06 -2.35 14.47
C ALA A 124 20.99 -1.64 15.84
N ARG A 125 20.04 -0.72 16.02
CA ARG A 125 19.72 -0.09 17.31
C ARG A 125 18.92 -0.98 18.26
N GLY A 126 18.61 -2.22 17.86
CA GLY A 126 17.93 -3.20 18.69
C GLY A 126 16.41 -3.05 18.75
N HIS A 127 15.81 -2.23 17.87
CA HIS A 127 14.36 -2.09 17.80
C HIS A 127 13.70 -3.31 17.13
N GLU A 128 12.49 -3.61 17.57
CA GLU A 128 11.57 -4.45 16.79
C GLU A 128 10.65 -3.54 15.97
N ILE A 129 10.44 -3.88 14.71
CA ILE A 129 9.82 -3.00 13.73
C ILE A 129 8.40 -3.49 13.42
N VAL A 130 7.44 -2.57 13.48
CA VAL A 130 6.14 -2.69 12.82
C VAL A 130 6.20 -1.87 11.54
N LEU A 131 6.19 -2.52 10.38
CA LEU A 131 6.20 -1.84 9.08
C LEU A 131 4.77 -1.68 8.59
N VAL A 132 4.31 -0.44 8.40
CA VAL A 132 3.03 -0.13 7.77
C VAL A 132 3.30 0.37 6.35
N ALA A 133 2.77 -0.34 5.36
CA ALA A 133 3.04 -0.09 3.96
C ALA A 133 1.73 0.16 3.20
N GLU A 134 1.54 1.38 2.71
CA GLU A 134 0.28 1.83 2.11
C GLU A 134 0.38 1.89 0.59
N SER A 135 -0.63 1.38 -0.12
CA SER A 135 -0.73 1.44 -1.58
C SER A 135 0.54 0.89 -2.26
N LEU A 136 1.21 1.64 -3.14
CA LEU A 136 2.51 1.22 -3.72
C LEU A 136 3.62 1.00 -2.69
N GLY A 137 3.55 1.62 -1.52
CA GLY A 137 4.46 1.34 -0.41
C GLY A 137 4.46 -0.14 -0.04
N SER A 138 3.32 -0.83 -0.17
CA SER A 138 3.24 -2.30 -0.01
C SER A 138 4.08 -3.06 -1.03
N VAL A 139 4.17 -2.57 -2.27
CA VAL A 139 4.95 -3.22 -3.34
C VAL A 139 6.43 -3.01 -3.11
N VAL A 140 6.83 -1.79 -2.74
CA VAL A 140 8.21 -1.47 -2.34
C VAL A 140 8.63 -2.35 -1.16
N ALA A 141 7.78 -2.41 -0.13
CA ALA A 141 8.01 -3.25 1.04
C ALA A 141 8.16 -4.72 0.65
N PHE A 142 7.24 -5.27 -0.14
CA PHE A 142 7.35 -6.65 -0.61
C PHE A 142 8.66 -6.92 -1.35
N ASP A 143 9.05 -6.06 -2.29
CA ASP A 143 10.28 -6.23 -3.07
C ASP A 143 11.56 -6.18 -2.20
N VAL A 144 11.56 -5.38 -1.12
CA VAL A 144 12.66 -5.33 -0.14
C VAL A 144 12.64 -6.57 0.74
N LEU A 145 11.49 -6.87 1.35
CA LEU A 145 11.34 -7.97 2.30
C LEU A 145 11.57 -9.33 1.64
N SER A 146 11.09 -9.55 0.41
CA SER A 146 11.27 -10.82 -0.30
C SER A 146 12.74 -11.15 -0.55
N ARG A 147 13.63 -10.15 -0.52
CA ARG A 147 15.07 -10.31 -0.74
C ARG A 147 15.87 -10.30 0.56
N GLU A 148 15.40 -9.54 1.55
CA GLU A 148 16.24 -9.09 2.66
C GLU A 148 15.58 -9.24 4.03
N ALA A 149 14.39 -9.83 4.15
CA ALA A 149 13.65 -9.88 5.43
C ALA A 149 14.45 -10.48 6.60
N GLU A 150 15.37 -11.41 6.31
CA GLU A 150 16.29 -12.01 7.30
C GLU A 150 17.29 -11.03 7.93
N ARG A 151 17.47 -9.85 7.33
CA ARG A 151 18.30 -8.76 7.87
C ARG A 151 17.56 -7.88 8.87
N PHE A 152 16.24 -8.02 9.01
CA PHE A 152 15.40 -7.11 9.77
C PHE A 152 14.72 -7.80 10.94
N ARG A 153 14.39 -7.04 12.00
CA ARG A 153 13.64 -7.52 13.16
C ARG A 153 12.17 -7.10 13.08
N LEU A 154 11.41 -7.71 12.17
CA LEU A 154 10.00 -7.34 11.97
C LEU A 154 9.07 -8.12 12.92
N ALA A 155 8.41 -7.38 13.81
CA ALA A 155 7.31 -7.90 14.63
C ALA A 155 6.05 -8.05 13.79
N ALA A 156 5.75 -7.08 12.92
CA ALA A 156 4.61 -7.13 12.02
C ALA A 156 4.87 -6.37 10.72
N TRP A 157 4.24 -6.82 9.65
CA TRP A 157 4.08 -6.09 8.40
C TRP A 157 2.58 -5.88 8.16
N VAL A 158 2.17 -4.62 8.19
CA VAL A 158 0.82 -4.19 7.89
C VAL A 158 0.78 -3.64 6.47
N THR A 159 -0.10 -4.15 5.62
CA THR A 159 -0.38 -3.58 4.30
C THR A 159 -1.74 -2.90 4.31
N VAL A 160 -1.82 -1.69 3.74
CA VAL A 160 -3.04 -0.87 3.70
C VAL A 160 -3.34 -0.50 2.26
N GLY A 161 -4.54 -0.78 1.76
CA GLY A 161 -4.88 -0.47 0.36
C GLY A 161 -4.00 -1.23 -0.65
N CYS A 162 -3.66 -2.49 -0.36
CA CYS A 162 -2.55 -3.20 -1.00
C CYS A 162 -2.88 -3.73 -2.42
N PRO A 163 -2.11 -3.38 -3.47
CA PRO A 163 -2.33 -3.89 -4.82
C PRO A 163 -1.69 -5.26 -5.12
N LEU A 164 -0.96 -5.88 -4.17
CA LEU A 164 -0.13 -7.08 -4.45
C LEU A 164 -0.90 -8.22 -5.12
N ARG A 165 -2.12 -8.51 -4.67
CA ARG A 165 -2.94 -9.59 -5.28
C ARG A 165 -3.23 -9.32 -6.75
N LEU A 166 -3.54 -8.07 -7.11
CA LEU A 166 -3.78 -7.70 -8.50
C LEU A 166 -2.51 -7.94 -9.33
N LEU A 167 -1.34 -7.54 -8.80
CA LEU A 167 -0.05 -7.69 -9.48
C LEU A 167 0.38 -9.15 -9.66
N VAL A 168 0.10 -10.00 -8.66
CA VAL A 168 0.32 -11.44 -8.77
C VAL A 168 -0.60 -12.05 -9.82
N ARG A 169 -1.90 -11.70 -9.78
CA ARG A 169 -2.90 -12.23 -10.74
C ARG A 169 -2.59 -11.82 -12.18
N THR A 170 -2.05 -10.63 -12.41
CA THR A 170 -1.70 -10.12 -13.74
C THR A 170 -0.30 -10.54 -14.20
N GLY A 171 0.45 -11.30 -13.39
CA GLY A 171 1.81 -11.72 -13.70
C GLY A 171 2.88 -10.63 -13.62
N GLN A 172 2.54 -9.45 -13.10
CA GLN A 172 3.50 -8.34 -12.89
C GLN A 172 4.41 -8.55 -11.68
N ARG A 173 4.00 -9.41 -10.75
CA ARG A 173 4.80 -9.89 -9.62
C ARG A 173 4.60 -11.40 -9.44
N ARG A 174 5.63 -12.05 -8.89
CA ARG A 174 5.56 -13.47 -8.52
C ARG A 174 4.89 -13.62 -7.17
N ALA A 175 4.20 -14.73 -6.96
CA ALA A 175 3.65 -15.14 -5.66
C ALA A 175 4.72 -15.67 -4.68
N ASP A 176 5.98 -15.73 -5.12
CA ASP A 176 7.09 -16.23 -4.32
C ASP A 176 7.44 -15.23 -3.19
N LEU A 177 7.55 -15.74 -1.98
CA LEU A 177 7.79 -14.96 -0.77
C LEU A 177 9.28 -14.67 -0.54
N GLY A 178 10.18 -15.46 -1.15
CA GLY A 178 11.61 -15.35 -0.91
C GLY A 178 11.96 -15.42 0.58
N ALA A 179 12.61 -14.39 1.11
CA ALA A 179 13.02 -14.31 2.52
C ALA A 179 11.84 -14.08 3.50
N ILE A 180 10.63 -13.79 3.02
CA ILE A 180 9.45 -13.59 3.89
C ILE A 180 8.97 -14.95 4.41
N ASN A 181 9.05 -15.15 5.72
CA ASN A 181 8.50 -16.30 6.43
C ASN A 181 8.17 -15.92 7.87
N THR A 182 7.54 -16.81 8.64
CA THR A 182 7.08 -16.51 10.02
C THR A 182 8.21 -16.24 11.02
N ARG A 183 9.47 -16.54 10.68
CA ARG A 183 10.65 -16.20 11.50
C ARG A 183 11.15 -14.79 11.21
N THR A 184 11.05 -14.32 9.97
CA THR A 184 11.56 -13.01 9.52
C THR A 184 10.51 -11.91 9.61
N VAL A 185 9.26 -12.23 9.28
CA VAL A 185 8.07 -11.41 9.47
C VAL A 185 7.11 -12.21 10.35
N ARG A 186 6.94 -11.87 11.62
CA ARG A 186 6.14 -12.72 12.53
C ARG A 186 4.64 -12.65 12.24
N GLN A 187 4.16 -11.49 11.82
CA GLN A 187 2.75 -11.25 11.51
C GLN A 187 2.62 -10.45 10.22
N TRP A 188 1.70 -10.85 9.34
CA TRP A 188 1.27 -10.05 8.20
C TRP A 188 -0.22 -9.76 8.31
N LEU A 189 -0.55 -8.49 8.52
CA LEU A 189 -1.92 -7.97 8.57
C LEU A 189 -2.19 -7.18 7.28
N ASN A 190 -3.24 -7.53 6.54
CA ASN A 190 -3.63 -6.78 5.35
C ASN A 190 -4.99 -6.12 5.56
N LEU A 191 -5.04 -4.80 5.46
CA LEU A 191 -6.26 -4.01 5.58
C LEU A 191 -6.76 -3.64 4.17
N HIS A 192 -8.01 -4.01 3.87
CA HIS A 192 -8.62 -3.70 2.57
C HIS A 192 -10.07 -3.24 2.74
N ALA A 193 -10.50 -2.29 1.91
CA ALA A 193 -11.87 -1.80 1.88
C ALA A 193 -12.64 -2.36 0.65
N PRO A 194 -13.95 -2.64 0.75
CA PRO A 194 -14.73 -3.24 -0.35
C PRO A 194 -14.79 -2.42 -1.64
N PHE A 195 -14.72 -1.09 -1.53
CA PHE A 195 -14.81 -0.17 -2.67
C PHE A 195 -13.46 0.43 -3.09
N ASP A 196 -12.38 -0.09 -2.50
CA ASP A 196 -11.03 0.23 -2.95
C ASP A 196 -10.75 -0.55 -4.25
N PRO A 197 -10.51 0.12 -5.39
CA PRO A 197 -10.41 -0.52 -6.69
C PRO A 197 -9.13 -1.36 -6.86
N ILE A 198 -8.13 -1.17 -5.99
CA ILE A 198 -6.84 -1.87 -6.08
C ILE A 198 -6.58 -2.79 -4.89
N ALA A 199 -7.24 -2.59 -3.76
CA ALA A 199 -7.09 -3.45 -2.59
C ALA A 199 -8.02 -4.66 -2.61
N ALA A 200 -7.50 -5.79 -2.15
CA ALA A 200 -8.25 -7.02 -1.99
C ALA A 200 -7.61 -7.85 -0.86
N PRO A 201 -8.28 -8.91 -0.36
CA PRO A 201 -7.62 -9.91 0.47
C PRO A 201 -6.40 -10.46 -0.26
N VAL A 202 -5.21 -10.44 0.35
CA VAL A 202 -3.96 -10.86 -0.29
C VAL A 202 -3.56 -12.28 0.07
N ALA A 203 -4.10 -12.88 1.13
CA ALA A 203 -3.81 -14.27 1.49
C ALA A 203 -3.97 -15.27 0.33
N PRO A 204 -4.99 -15.16 -0.55
CA PRO A 204 -5.13 -16.06 -1.69
C PRO A 204 -3.97 -15.99 -2.71
N ALA A 205 -3.21 -14.90 -2.74
CA ALA A 205 -2.03 -14.75 -3.59
C ALA A 205 -0.76 -15.36 -2.96
N PHE A 206 -0.76 -15.62 -1.65
CA PHE A 206 0.40 -16.07 -0.88
C PHE A 206 0.04 -17.23 0.06
N PRO A 207 -0.40 -18.39 -0.46
CA PRO A 207 -0.93 -19.50 0.35
C PRO A 207 0.10 -20.12 1.31
N GLY A 208 1.40 -19.87 1.13
CA GLY A 208 2.47 -20.36 1.99
C GLY A 208 2.71 -19.55 3.26
N TYR A 209 1.96 -18.46 3.49
CA TYR A 209 2.12 -17.59 4.66
C TYR A 209 0.75 -17.26 5.29
N PRO A 210 0.62 -17.28 6.63
CA PRO A 210 -0.62 -16.98 7.32
C PRO A 210 -0.92 -15.48 7.33
N VAL A 211 -1.34 -14.91 6.20
CA VAL A 211 -1.77 -13.51 6.12
C VAL A 211 -3.14 -13.35 6.76
N ARG A 212 -3.29 -12.39 7.67
CA ARG A 212 -4.57 -11.99 8.25
C ARG A 212 -5.16 -10.86 7.40
N ASP A 213 -6.13 -11.20 6.57
CA ASP A 213 -6.91 -10.20 5.80
C ASP A 213 -8.05 -9.64 6.65
N GLU A 214 -8.07 -8.32 6.85
CA GLU A 214 -9.11 -7.59 7.56
C GLU A 214 -9.84 -6.65 6.61
N ARG A 215 -11.16 -6.83 6.55
CA ARG A 215 -12.07 -5.97 5.81
C ARG A 215 -12.38 -4.70 6.62
N ILE A 216 -12.12 -3.54 6.04
CA ILE A 216 -12.41 -2.23 6.59
C ILE A 216 -13.65 -1.66 5.91
N ASP A 217 -14.79 -1.74 6.59
CA ASP A 217 -16.04 -1.13 6.15
C ASP A 217 -16.09 0.36 6.56
N GLY A 218 -16.90 1.16 5.85
CA GLY A 218 -17.12 2.57 6.20
C GLY A 218 -16.04 3.54 5.70
N SER A 219 -15.14 3.10 4.82
CA SER A 219 -14.08 3.97 4.25
C SER A 219 -14.58 4.97 3.18
N GLY A 220 -15.89 5.08 2.95
CA GLY A 220 -16.48 5.98 1.96
C GLY A 220 -16.84 5.30 0.64
N GLY A 221 -17.12 6.11 -0.38
CA GLY A 221 -17.50 5.65 -1.71
C GLY A 221 -16.33 5.09 -2.53
N LEU A 222 -16.63 4.76 -3.80
CA LEU A 222 -15.61 4.37 -4.78
C LEU A 222 -14.50 5.44 -4.82
N PHE A 223 -13.23 5.03 -4.70
CA PHE A 223 -12.01 5.86 -4.60
C PHE A 223 -11.73 6.53 -3.24
N GLU A 224 -12.74 7.04 -2.53
CA GLU A 224 -12.56 7.54 -1.15
C GLU A 224 -12.06 6.42 -0.23
N ALA A 225 -12.55 5.20 -0.46
CA ALA A 225 -12.15 4.01 0.28
C ALA A 225 -10.64 3.75 0.28
N HIS A 226 -9.91 4.17 -0.77
CA HIS A 226 -8.46 3.99 -0.85
C HIS A 226 -7.69 5.00 0.00
N ALA A 227 -8.18 6.24 0.11
CA ALA A 227 -7.51 7.33 0.82
C ALA A 227 -7.88 7.39 2.31
N ASN A 228 -8.98 6.76 2.72
CA ASN A 228 -9.60 7.01 4.01
C ASN A 228 -9.34 5.94 5.09
N TYR A 229 -8.33 5.08 4.90
CA TYR A 229 -8.01 4.03 5.89
C TYR A 229 -7.60 4.62 7.25
N TRP A 230 -6.91 5.76 7.26
CA TRP A 230 -6.42 6.38 8.50
C TRP A 230 -7.49 7.15 9.28
N ALA A 231 -8.57 7.57 8.64
CA ALA A 231 -9.72 8.15 9.35
C ALA A 231 -10.67 7.08 9.90
N ASN A 232 -10.47 5.81 9.57
CA ASN A 232 -11.30 4.71 10.03
C ASN A 232 -10.80 4.19 11.40
N PRO A 233 -11.58 4.32 12.50
CA PRO A 233 -11.13 3.93 13.83
C PRO A 233 -10.77 2.45 13.98
N ARG A 234 -11.40 1.56 13.19
CA ARG A 234 -11.09 0.12 13.21
C ARG A 234 -9.71 -0.14 12.60
N SER A 235 -9.39 0.53 11.50
CA SER A 235 -8.08 0.43 10.84
C SER A 235 -6.96 0.86 11.78
N THR A 236 -7.09 2.05 12.39
CA THR A 236 -6.09 2.58 13.34
C THR A 236 -5.98 1.75 14.61
N ALA A 237 -7.10 1.21 15.13
CA ALA A 237 -7.09 0.29 16.27
C ALA A 237 -6.36 -1.02 15.95
N LEU A 238 -6.58 -1.61 14.77
CA LEU A 238 -5.89 -2.83 14.33
C LEU A 238 -4.38 -2.59 14.20
N ILE A 239 -3.97 -1.47 13.60
CA ILE A 239 -2.55 -1.08 13.50
C ILE A 239 -1.95 -0.88 14.89
N ALA A 240 -2.61 -0.13 15.77
CA ALA A 240 -2.17 0.08 17.15
C ALA A 240 -2.01 -1.24 17.91
N GLY A 241 -2.90 -2.21 17.68
CA GLY A 241 -2.80 -3.55 18.27
C GLY A 241 -1.49 -4.28 17.93
N THR A 242 -0.95 -4.08 16.71
CA THR A 242 0.34 -4.68 16.31
C THR A 242 1.54 -4.09 17.04
N LEU A 243 1.43 -2.86 17.55
CA LEU A 243 2.47 -2.25 18.39
C LEU A 243 2.49 -2.84 19.81
N HIS A 244 1.37 -3.40 20.29
CA HIS A 244 1.27 -3.99 21.64
C HIS A 244 1.46 -5.51 21.71
N ALA A 245 1.14 -6.26 20.65
CA ALA A 245 1.13 -7.72 20.62
C ALA A 245 2.52 -8.34 20.43
#